data_AF-A0AA35S6G6-F1
#
_entry.id   AF-A0AA35S6G6-F1
#
_cell.length_a   1.000
_cell.length_b   1.000
_cell.length_c   1.000
_cell.angle_alpha   90.00
_cell.angle_beta   90.00
_cell.angle_gamma   90.00
#
_symmetry.space_group_name_H-M   'P 1'
#
loop_
_entity.id
_entity.type
_entity.pdbx_description
1 polymer ?
#
loop_
_entity_poly.entity_id
_entity_poly.type
_entity_poly.pdbx_seq_one_letter_code
_entity_poly.pdbx_strand_id
1 'polypeptide(L)'
;MSGLEIVDIDRWVEENKSSFVPPVCNKLMFGAGQLKIMFIGGPNQRKDYHIEREKSPLDQMYLHPSRIPHSPQRYGGTVGLVIERERSEDEVDGLRYYVDGTIKPLWEEWFHCDDLGTQLGPVIKKSLSLYSGKVFPPPPVKIDTTTPSHPPLNLACWMVDNKEEINKRGSKVLYSRGEFKVTVWGGDVVQEGGGGDGETFLWQLKGSAEVTCDRGSGILSRHSCTLIQAGEK
;
A
#
# COMPACT_ATOMS: atom_id res chain seq x y z
N MET A 1 -20.75 -8.02 -14.90
CA MET A 1 -20.89 -9.01 -13.81
C MET A 1 -20.83 -8.22 -12.53
N SER A 2 -21.94 -8.01 -11.84
CA SER A 2 -22.07 -7.05 -10.73
C SER A 2 -22.47 -7.78 -9.44
N GLY A 3 -21.48 -8.35 -8.77
CA GLY A 3 -21.63 -8.94 -7.44
C GLY A 3 -20.46 -8.48 -6.57
N LEU A 4 -20.67 -8.42 -5.26
CA LEU A 4 -19.59 -8.18 -4.30
C LEU A 4 -18.54 -9.30 -4.43
N GLU A 5 -17.31 -8.92 -4.75
CA GLU A 5 -16.20 -9.86 -4.89
C GLU A 5 -15.55 -10.14 -3.53
N ILE A 6 -15.57 -11.40 -3.09
CA ILE A 6 -14.89 -11.84 -1.87
C ILE A 6 -13.71 -12.71 -2.26
N VAL A 7 -12.52 -12.34 -1.77
CA VAL A 7 -11.26 -13.01 -2.09
C VAL A 7 -10.66 -13.58 -0.82
N ASP A 8 -10.36 -14.88 -0.81
CA ASP A 8 -9.52 -15.50 0.22
C ASP A 8 -8.05 -15.17 -0.08
N ILE A 9 -7.40 -14.39 0.79
CA ILE A 9 -6.04 -13.88 0.56
C ILE A 9 -5.03 -15.02 0.55
N ASP A 10 -5.13 -15.98 1.46
CA ASP A 10 -4.16 -17.09 1.56
C ASP A 10 -4.20 -17.93 0.28
N ARG A 11 -5.40 -18.26 -0.18
CA ARG A 11 -5.62 -18.96 -1.44
C ARG A 11 -5.15 -18.13 -2.64
N TRP A 12 -5.50 -16.86 -2.71
CA TRP A 12 -5.10 -15.99 -3.81
C TRP A 12 -3.58 -15.84 -3.89
N VAL A 13 -2.90 -15.70 -2.75
CA VAL A 13 -1.43 -15.65 -2.69
C VAL A 13 -0.82 -16.97 -3.17
N GLU A 14 -1.35 -18.12 -2.74
CA GLU A 14 -0.83 -19.42 -3.19
C GLU A 14 -1.04 -19.63 -4.71
N GLU A 15 -2.21 -19.29 -5.23
CA GLU A 15 -2.54 -19.35 -6.67
C GLU A 15 -1.63 -18.44 -7.50
N ASN A 16 -1.12 -17.35 -6.90
CA ASN A 16 -0.29 -16.35 -7.57
C ASN A 16 1.18 -16.38 -7.14
N LYS A 17 1.63 -17.43 -6.46
CA LYS A 17 2.99 -17.51 -5.88
C LYS A 17 4.11 -17.26 -6.88
N SER A 18 3.91 -17.64 -8.15
CA SER A 18 4.88 -17.43 -9.23
C SER A 18 5.11 -15.96 -9.57
N SER A 19 4.16 -15.08 -9.24
CA SER A 19 4.30 -13.63 -9.43
C SER A 19 5.17 -12.97 -8.35
N PHE A 20 5.38 -13.62 -7.21
CA PHE A 20 6.12 -13.07 -6.06
C PHE A 20 7.61 -13.37 -6.08
N VAL A 21 8.12 -13.92 -7.19
CA VAL A 21 9.53 -14.16 -7.44
C VAL A 21 10.00 -13.39 -8.67
N PRO A 22 11.32 -13.18 -8.85
CA PRO A 22 11.85 -12.54 -10.04
C PRO A 22 11.41 -13.24 -11.34
N PRO A 23 11.21 -12.51 -12.45
CA PRO A 23 11.46 -11.06 -12.63
C PRO A 23 10.29 -10.14 -12.25
N VAL A 24 9.11 -10.68 -11.91
CA VAL A 24 7.89 -9.89 -11.71
C VAL A 24 7.83 -9.31 -10.29
N CYS A 25 8.06 -10.15 -9.27
CA CYS A 25 8.07 -9.80 -7.85
C CYS A 25 6.81 -9.12 -7.28
N ASN A 26 5.75 -8.89 -8.04
CA ASN A 26 4.52 -8.24 -7.57
C ASN A 26 3.28 -8.73 -8.33
N LYS A 27 2.11 -8.56 -7.72
CA LYS A 27 0.83 -8.75 -8.39
C LYS A 27 -0.25 -7.86 -7.78
N LEU A 28 -1.00 -7.18 -8.63
CA LEU A 28 -2.19 -6.41 -8.28
C LEU A 28 -3.37 -7.34 -8.00
N MET A 29 -4.00 -7.20 -6.83
CA MET A 29 -5.24 -7.89 -6.45
C MET A 29 -6.45 -7.04 -6.85
N PHE A 30 -6.45 -5.77 -6.45
CA PHE A 30 -7.46 -4.79 -6.86
C PHE A 30 -6.78 -3.52 -7.36
N GLY A 31 -7.29 -2.93 -8.44
CA GLY A 31 -6.77 -1.64 -8.90
C GLY A 31 -7.45 -1.04 -10.13
N ALA A 32 -8.69 -1.46 -10.40
CA ALA A 32 -9.53 -0.85 -11.43
C ALA A 32 -10.11 0.52 -11.01
N GLY A 33 -10.01 0.88 -9.72
CA GLY A 33 -10.45 2.14 -9.17
C GLY A 33 -9.34 2.89 -8.43
N GLN A 34 -9.76 3.62 -7.39
CA GLN A 34 -8.92 4.54 -6.62
C GLN A 34 -7.78 3.84 -5.87
N LEU A 35 -8.04 2.71 -5.21
CA LEU A 35 -7.05 1.97 -4.44
C LEU A 35 -6.34 0.94 -5.31
N LYS A 36 -5.02 0.91 -5.20
CA LYS A 36 -4.16 -0.12 -5.79
C LYS A 36 -3.71 -1.06 -4.66
N ILE A 37 -4.37 -2.21 -4.55
CA ILE A 37 -4.09 -3.26 -3.54
C ILE A 37 -3.21 -4.32 -4.20
N MET A 38 -1.96 -4.44 -3.78
CA MET A 38 -0.99 -5.33 -4.40
C MET A 38 -0.17 -6.13 -3.39
N PHE A 39 0.19 -7.35 -3.77
CA PHE A 39 1.13 -8.18 -3.01
C PHE A 39 2.48 -8.20 -3.71
N ILE A 40 3.55 -8.02 -2.95
CA ILE A 40 4.90 -7.87 -3.47
C ILE A 40 5.85 -8.81 -2.73
N GLY A 41 6.53 -9.66 -3.49
CA GLY A 41 7.52 -10.60 -2.99
C GLY A 41 8.98 -10.22 -3.29
N GLY A 42 9.86 -11.21 -3.28
CA GLY A 42 11.30 -11.02 -3.47
C GLY A 42 12.04 -12.32 -3.81
N PRO A 43 13.37 -12.27 -3.99
CA PRO A 43 14.24 -11.12 -3.68
C PRO A 43 14.12 -9.99 -4.71
N ASN A 44 14.06 -8.75 -4.21
CA ASN A 44 14.14 -7.55 -5.03
C ASN A 44 14.87 -6.47 -4.25
N GLN A 45 16.10 -6.16 -4.67
CA GLN A 45 16.94 -5.12 -4.08
C GLN A 45 17.29 -4.12 -5.17
N ARG A 46 17.03 -2.85 -4.90
CA ARG A 46 17.19 -1.76 -5.86
C ARG A 46 17.85 -0.56 -5.18
N LYS A 47 18.67 0.18 -5.92
CA LYS A 47 19.38 1.37 -5.41
C LYS A 47 18.59 2.67 -5.65
N ASP A 48 17.61 2.64 -6.52
CA ASP A 48 16.65 3.72 -6.73
C ASP A 48 15.75 3.87 -5.52
N TYR A 49 15.45 5.11 -5.21
CA TYR A 49 14.52 5.49 -4.17
C TYR A 49 13.15 5.77 -4.80
N HIS A 50 12.11 5.09 -4.32
CA HIS A 50 10.71 5.12 -4.77
C HIS A 50 9.74 5.08 -3.59
N ILE A 51 8.70 5.92 -3.59
CA ILE A 51 7.91 6.47 -2.45
C ILE A 51 7.28 5.50 -1.30
N GLU A 52 7.86 4.38 -0.72
CA GLU A 52 7.79 3.91 0.76
C GLU A 52 8.95 2.98 1.45
N ARG A 53 9.21 3.00 2.80
CA ARG A 53 10.39 2.38 3.57
C ARG A 53 10.09 1.15 4.49
N GLU A 54 11.11 0.27 4.58
CA GLU A 54 11.58 -0.62 5.69
C GLU A 54 10.99 -2.04 5.89
N LYS A 55 11.87 -2.95 6.34
CA LYS A 55 11.52 -4.34 6.67
C LYS A 55 10.55 -4.39 7.84
N SER A 56 9.39 -4.98 7.60
CA SER A 56 8.45 -5.41 8.62
C SER A 56 8.66 -6.90 8.93
N PRO A 57 8.89 -7.30 10.19
CA PRO A 57 8.50 -8.62 10.68
C PRO A 57 7.09 -9.01 10.23
N LEU A 58 6.80 -10.31 10.20
CA LEU A 58 5.43 -10.80 10.03
C LEU A 58 4.52 -10.07 11.05
N ASP A 59 3.34 -9.66 10.60
CA ASP A 59 2.32 -8.95 11.40
C ASP A 59 2.59 -7.49 11.79
N GLN A 60 3.57 -6.80 11.19
CA GLN A 60 3.65 -5.33 11.34
C GLN A 60 3.01 -4.57 10.18
N MET A 61 2.49 -3.40 10.54
CA MET A 61 1.95 -2.41 9.63
C MET A 61 2.79 -1.14 9.70
N TYR A 62 2.90 -0.45 8.58
CA TYR A 62 3.51 0.86 8.49
C TYR A 62 2.67 1.70 7.53
N LEU A 63 2.56 3.00 7.82
CA LEU A 63 1.92 3.96 6.96
C LEU A 63 2.95 5.02 6.61
N HIS A 64 3.33 5.10 5.34
CA HIS A 64 4.28 6.09 4.91
C HIS A 64 3.65 7.46 4.62
N PRO A 65 4.17 8.53 5.24
CA PRO A 65 3.74 9.88 4.89
C PRO A 65 4.12 10.25 3.46
N SER A 66 3.25 11.02 2.82
CA SER A 66 3.46 11.55 1.47
C SER A 66 4.77 12.38 1.37
N ARG A 67 5.42 12.30 0.20
CA ARG A 67 6.62 13.07 -0.21
C ARG A 67 7.93 12.80 0.53
N ILE A 68 8.01 11.76 1.36
CA ILE A 68 9.28 11.31 1.93
C ILE A 68 9.93 10.33 0.94
N PRO A 69 11.24 10.42 0.59
CA PRO A 69 11.91 9.40 -0.23
C PRO A 69 12.37 8.19 0.59
N HIS A 70 12.48 7.02 -0.02
CA HIS A 70 12.98 5.75 0.56
C HIS A 70 13.20 4.74 -0.58
N SER A 71 13.56 3.50 -0.26
CA SER A 71 13.77 2.45 -1.27
C SER A 71 13.35 1.09 -0.69
N PRO A 72 12.25 0.47 -1.18
CA PRO A 72 11.81 -0.84 -0.68
C PRO A 72 12.86 -1.94 -0.95
N GLN A 73 13.26 -2.67 0.08
CA GLN A 73 14.20 -3.80 -0.01
C GLN A 73 13.51 -5.10 0.42
N ARG A 74 13.39 -6.06 -0.51
CA ARG A 74 12.65 -7.32 -0.28
C ARG A 74 13.55 -8.53 -0.39
N TYR A 75 13.30 -9.51 0.47
CA TYR A 75 14.09 -10.74 0.58
C TYR A 75 13.35 -11.92 -0.03
N GLY A 76 14.09 -12.96 -0.40
CA GLY A 76 13.50 -14.20 -0.91
C GLY A 76 12.57 -14.84 0.11
N GLY A 77 11.48 -15.43 -0.38
CA GLY A 77 10.48 -16.11 0.47
C GLY A 77 9.59 -15.18 1.29
N THR A 78 9.60 -13.88 1.02
CA THR A 78 8.69 -12.92 1.65
C THR A 78 7.56 -12.53 0.70
N VAL A 79 6.38 -12.24 1.26
CA VAL A 79 5.25 -11.61 0.56
C VAL A 79 4.69 -10.54 1.49
N GLY A 80 4.53 -9.32 1.00
CA GLY A 80 3.97 -8.20 1.76
C GLY A 80 2.88 -7.48 0.98
N LEU A 81 1.82 -7.08 1.69
CA LEU A 81 0.74 -6.24 1.16
C LEU A 81 1.20 -4.78 1.07
N VAL A 82 0.91 -4.13 -0.05
CA VAL A 82 1.05 -2.69 -0.26
C VAL A 82 -0.28 -2.15 -0.76
N ILE A 83 -0.69 -1.02 -0.18
CA ILE A 83 -1.91 -0.31 -0.55
C ILE A 83 -1.50 1.12 -0.92
N GLU A 84 -1.70 1.47 -2.18
CA GLU A 84 -1.53 2.83 -2.68
C GLU A 84 -2.85 3.36 -3.25
N ARG A 85 -2.86 4.62 -3.68
CA ARG A 85 -3.97 5.20 -4.43
C ARG A 85 -3.52 5.70 -5.80
N GLU A 86 -4.47 5.77 -6.71
CA GLU A 86 -4.34 6.50 -7.96
C GLU A 86 -3.98 7.97 -7.71
N ARG A 87 -3.12 8.51 -8.57
CA ARG A 87 -2.67 9.90 -8.53
C ARG A 87 -3.75 10.80 -9.13
N SER A 88 -3.94 12.00 -8.61
CA SER A 88 -4.71 13.03 -9.31
C SER A 88 -3.89 13.63 -10.45
N GLU A 89 -4.54 14.25 -11.45
CA GLU A 89 -3.87 14.77 -12.66
C GLU A 89 -2.74 15.77 -12.38
N ASP A 90 -2.79 16.47 -11.25
CA ASP A 90 -1.79 17.45 -10.81
C ASP A 90 -0.62 16.82 -10.01
N GLU A 91 -0.70 15.54 -9.69
CA GLU A 91 0.33 14.83 -8.95
C GLU A 91 1.40 14.23 -9.86
N VAL A 92 2.61 14.22 -9.33
CA VAL A 92 3.79 13.69 -10.03
C VAL A 92 4.59 12.81 -9.10
N ASP A 93 5.05 11.70 -9.65
CA ASP A 93 5.99 10.79 -9.01
C ASP A 93 7.42 11.15 -9.41
N GLY A 94 8.37 10.86 -8.53
CA GLY A 94 9.78 11.10 -8.73
C GLY A 94 10.60 9.85 -8.47
N LEU A 95 11.44 9.45 -9.43
CA LEU A 95 12.46 8.43 -9.23
C LEU A 95 13.81 9.11 -9.06
N ARG A 96 14.52 8.82 -7.96
CA ARG A 96 15.82 9.42 -7.67
C ARG A 96 16.86 8.38 -7.26
N TYR A 97 18.09 8.56 -7.73
CA TYR A 97 19.30 7.93 -7.22
C TYR A 97 20.12 8.97 -6.47
N TYR A 98 20.82 8.53 -5.43
CA TYR A 98 21.74 9.36 -4.66
C TYR A 98 23.18 8.93 -4.92
N VAL A 99 24.12 9.86 -4.74
CA VAL A 99 25.55 9.51 -4.68
C VAL A 99 25.75 8.68 -3.42
N ASP A 100 26.33 7.48 -3.56
CA ASP A 100 26.54 6.52 -2.47
C ASP A 100 27.13 7.20 -1.22
N GLY A 101 26.49 6.98 -0.06
CA GLY A 101 26.90 7.56 1.22
C GLY A 101 26.53 9.04 1.43
N THR A 102 25.77 9.65 0.51
CA THR A 102 25.38 11.07 0.63
C THR A 102 23.89 11.29 0.37
N ILE A 103 23.41 12.50 0.67
CA ILE A 103 22.07 12.98 0.29
C ILE A 103 22.05 13.77 -1.02
N LYS A 104 23.16 13.78 -1.77
CA LYS A 104 23.25 14.50 -3.04
C LYS A 104 22.57 13.67 -4.15
N PRO A 105 21.59 14.23 -4.89
CA PRO A 105 21.02 13.54 -6.04
C PRO A 105 22.11 13.22 -7.07
N LEU A 106 22.17 11.97 -7.50
CA LEU A 106 22.98 11.48 -8.62
C LEU A 106 22.20 11.55 -9.92
N TRP A 107 20.91 11.20 -9.85
CA TRP A 107 20.01 11.20 -10.98
C TRP A 107 18.57 11.36 -10.50
N GLU A 108 17.73 12.08 -11.24
CA GLU A 108 16.30 12.12 -10.98
C GLU A 108 15.47 12.30 -12.26
N GLU A 109 14.24 11.81 -12.20
CA GLU A 109 13.22 12.02 -13.22
C GLU A 109 11.84 12.10 -12.56
N TRP A 110 11.02 13.02 -13.05
CA TRP A 110 9.67 13.29 -12.57
C TRP A 110 8.66 13.01 -13.69
N PHE A 111 7.56 12.34 -13.37
CA PHE A 111 6.55 11.93 -14.34
C PHE A 111 5.18 11.79 -13.66
N HIS A 112 4.11 11.92 -14.44
CA HIS A 112 2.78 11.53 -13.96
C HIS A 112 2.65 10.00 -14.02
N CYS A 113 2.23 9.39 -12.92
CA CYS A 113 2.19 7.94 -12.77
C CYS A 113 0.77 7.39 -12.88
N ASP A 114 0.46 6.82 -14.04
CA ASP A 114 -0.79 6.11 -14.31
C ASP A 114 -0.68 4.62 -13.92
N ASP A 115 0.47 4.01 -14.24
CA ASP A 115 0.79 2.61 -13.96
C ASP A 115 2.28 2.46 -13.63
N LEU A 116 2.56 2.44 -12.33
CA LEU A 116 3.91 2.31 -11.81
C LEU A 116 4.61 1.03 -12.31
N GLY A 117 3.88 -0.09 -12.45
CA GLY A 117 4.46 -1.37 -12.83
C GLY A 117 5.05 -1.35 -14.24
N THR A 118 4.42 -0.64 -15.16
CA THR A 118 4.88 -0.53 -16.55
C THR A 118 5.78 0.67 -16.81
N GLN A 119 5.55 1.80 -16.12
CA GLN A 119 6.29 3.05 -16.34
C GLN A 119 7.67 3.05 -15.66
N LEU A 120 7.84 2.35 -14.54
CA LEU A 120 9.07 2.40 -13.76
C LEU A 120 10.27 1.72 -14.45
N GLY A 121 10.04 0.60 -15.16
CA GLY A 121 11.09 -0.14 -15.86
C GLY A 121 11.84 0.69 -16.92
N PRO A 122 11.15 1.40 -17.83
CA PRO A 122 11.76 2.34 -18.77
C PRO A 122 12.57 3.46 -18.08
N VAL A 123 12.04 4.05 -17.00
CA VAL A 123 12.70 5.14 -16.24
C VAL A 123 14.00 4.64 -15.59
N ILE A 124 13.98 3.44 -15.00
CA ILE A 124 15.20 2.77 -14.47
C ILE A 124 16.22 2.52 -15.59
N LYS A 125 15.80 2.00 -16.76
CA LYS A 125 16.73 1.76 -17.88
C LYS A 125 17.39 3.06 -18.36
N LYS A 126 16.66 4.16 -18.36
CA LYS A 126 17.19 5.48 -18.72
C LYS A 126 18.24 5.97 -17.73
N SER A 127 18.05 5.75 -16.41
CA SER A 127 19.04 6.13 -15.40
C SER A 127 20.38 5.42 -15.59
N LEU A 128 20.35 4.12 -15.92
CA LEU A 128 21.55 3.31 -16.15
C LEU A 128 22.45 3.83 -17.30
N SER A 129 21.85 4.55 -18.25
CA SER A 129 22.56 5.10 -19.41
C SER A 129 23.15 6.51 -19.20
N LEU A 130 22.84 7.19 -18.09
CA LEU A 130 23.04 8.64 -17.95
C LEU A 130 23.76 9.08 -16.65
N TYR A 131 24.63 8.25 -16.07
CA TYR A 131 25.30 8.51 -14.78
C TYR A 131 26.27 9.73 -14.70
N SER A 132 26.28 10.65 -15.67
CA SER A 132 27.25 11.75 -15.70
C SER A 132 26.63 13.14 -15.47
N GLY A 133 26.98 13.76 -14.33
CA GLY A 133 27.24 15.21 -14.20
C GLY A 133 26.10 16.20 -14.50
N LYS A 134 24.85 15.76 -14.63
CA LYS A 134 23.72 16.65 -14.89
C LYS A 134 23.34 17.44 -13.64
N VAL A 135 23.09 18.73 -13.83
CA VAL A 135 22.39 19.57 -12.86
C VAL A 135 20.90 19.42 -13.15
N PHE A 136 20.13 19.00 -12.16
CA PHE A 136 18.68 18.83 -12.28
C PHE A 136 17.96 20.11 -11.88
N PRO A 137 16.83 20.45 -12.53
CA PRO A 137 15.98 21.52 -12.05
C PRO A 137 15.47 21.20 -10.64
N PRO A 138 15.04 22.22 -9.86
CA PRO A 138 14.39 21.96 -8.58
C PRO A 138 13.20 21.01 -8.73
N PRO A 139 12.96 20.11 -7.75
CA PRO A 139 11.79 19.25 -7.73
C PRO A 139 10.48 20.03 -7.92
N PRO A 140 9.52 19.51 -8.70
CA PRO A 140 8.20 20.13 -8.87
C PRO A 140 7.38 20.10 -7.57
N VAL A 141 7.76 19.24 -6.61
CA VAL A 141 7.13 19.12 -5.30
C VAL A 141 8.14 19.33 -4.18
N LYS A 142 7.69 19.89 -3.06
CA LYS A 142 8.51 19.99 -1.85
C LYS A 142 8.72 18.59 -1.25
N ILE A 143 9.93 18.07 -1.39
CA ILE A 143 10.34 16.81 -0.75
C ILE A 143 10.35 16.99 0.75
N ASP A 144 9.75 16.03 1.46
CA ASP A 144 9.73 16.02 2.91
C ASP A 144 10.95 15.26 3.44
N THR A 145 11.83 16.00 4.09
CA THR A 145 13.01 15.46 4.79
C THR A 145 12.93 15.70 6.30
N THR A 146 11.78 16.12 6.80
CA THR A 146 11.60 16.65 8.16
C THR A 146 10.58 15.89 8.98
N THR A 147 9.55 15.31 8.33
CA THR A 147 8.55 14.51 9.04
C THR A 147 9.20 13.27 9.63
N PRO A 148 9.12 13.07 10.96
CA PRO A 148 9.65 11.87 11.59
C PRO A 148 8.87 10.64 11.12
N SER A 149 9.57 9.62 10.65
CA SER A 149 8.96 8.30 10.48
C SER A 149 8.63 7.72 11.84
N HIS A 150 7.43 7.17 12.00
CA HIS A 150 7.12 6.30 13.14
C HIS A 150 7.72 4.90 12.91
N PRO A 151 7.96 4.10 13.97
CA PRO A 151 8.32 2.70 13.80
C PRO A 151 7.13 1.90 13.23
N PRO A 152 7.38 0.78 12.54
CA PRO A 152 6.33 -0.17 12.23
C PRO A 152 5.60 -0.64 13.50
N LEU A 153 4.29 -0.83 13.37
CA LEU A 153 3.38 -1.22 14.44
C LEU A 153 3.07 -2.71 14.35
N ASN A 154 3.32 -3.49 15.41
CA ASN A 154 2.82 -4.86 15.48
C ASN A 154 1.29 -4.83 15.67
N LEU A 155 0.54 -5.22 14.64
CA LEU A 155 -0.92 -5.13 14.64
C LEU A 155 -1.55 -6.06 15.68
N ALA A 156 -0.99 -7.25 15.88
CA ALA A 156 -1.50 -8.21 16.86
C ALA A 156 -1.38 -7.68 18.29
N CYS A 157 -0.23 -7.14 18.67
CA CYS A 157 -0.02 -6.49 19.98
C CYS A 157 -0.95 -5.29 20.13
N TRP A 158 -1.03 -4.41 19.12
CA TRP A 158 -1.91 -3.25 19.18
C TRP A 158 -3.37 -3.66 19.35
N MET A 159 -3.87 -4.69 18.66
CA MET A 159 -5.23 -5.17 18.85
C MET A 159 -5.48 -5.71 20.26
N VAL A 160 -4.49 -6.38 20.88
CA VAL A 160 -4.59 -6.86 22.26
C VAL A 160 -4.68 -5.69 23.23
N ASP A 161 -3.80 -4.71 23.10
CA ASP A 161 -3.73 -3.53 23.97
C ASP A 161 -5.00 -2.66 23.87
N ASN A 162 -5.70 -2.73 22.74
CA ASN A 162 -6.88 -1.91 22.45
C ASN A 162 -8.20 -2.70 22.48
N LYS A 163 -8.17 -3.98 22.88
CA LYS A 163 -9.32 -4.89 22.82
C LYS A 163 -10.53 -4.38 23.58
N GLU A 164 -10.35 -3.83 24.78
CA GLU A 164 -11.45 -3.33 25.60
C GLU A 164 -12.17 -2.15 24.93
N GLU A 165 -11.41 -1.21 24.35
CA GLU A 165 -11.98 -0.07 23.65
C GLU A 165 -12.69 -0.49 22.37
N ILE A 166 -12.08 -1.38 21.58
CA ILE A 166 -12.68 -1.92 20.35
C ILE A 166 -13.99 -2.62 20.69
N ASN A 167 -14.02 -3.50 21.69
CA ASN A 167 -15.24 -4.20 22.09
C ASN A 167 -16.32 -3.25 22.62
N LYS A 168 -15.93 -2.18 23.33
CA LYS A 168 -16.87 -1.20 23.87
C LYS A 168 -17.46 -0.28 22.80
N ARG A 169 -16.67 0.11 21.80
CA ARG A 169 -17.05 1.10 20.78
C ARG A 169 -17.39 0.48 19.42
N GLY A 170 -17.16 -0.82 19.25
CA GLY A 170 -17.24 -1.53 17.98
C GLY A 170 -16.06 -1.27 17.02
N SER A 171 -15.19 -0.30 17.34
CA SER A 171 -14.11 0.14 16.46
C SER A 171 -13.04 0.95 17.19
N LYS A 172 -11.83 0.98 16.62
CA LYS A 172 -10.81 1.97 16.96
C LYS A 172 -10.00 2.37 15.73
N VAL A 173 -9.77 3.67 15.56
CA VAL A 173 -8.95 4.22 14.48
C VAL A 173 -7.47 3.95 14.78
N LEU A 174 -6.77 3.34 13.83
CA LEU A 174 -5.33 3.08 13.89
C LEU A 174 -4.54 4.22 13.23
N TYR A 175 -4.94 4.61 12.02
CA TYR A 175 -4.38 5.74 11.28
C TYR A 175 -5.50 6.63 10.73
N SER A 176 -5.33 7.95 10.80
CA SER A 176 -6.30 8.93 10.29
C SER A 176 -5.70 10.22 9.77
N ARG A 177 -4.36 10.26 9.62
CA ARG A 177 -3.65 11.42 9.11
C ARG A 177 -3.23 11.16 7.68
N GLY A 178 -3.44 12.14 6.82
CA GLY A 178 -3.16 12.03 5.39
C GLY A 178 -4.33 11.47 4.62
N GLU A 179 -4.02 10.73 3.55
CA GLU A 179 -4.97 10.28 2.54
C GLU A 179 -5.58 8.92 2.86
N PHE A 180 -5.02 8.22 3.85
CA PHE A 180 -5.51 6.94 4.32
C PHE A 180 -6.09 7.05 5.73
N LYS A 181 -7.24 6.40 5.90
CA LYS A 181 -7.82 6.13 7.22
C LYS A 181 -7.89 4.62 7.41
N VAL A 182 -7.21 4.12 8.44
CA VAL A 182 -7.22 2.71 8.83
C VAL A 182 -7.96 2.59 10.15
N THR A 183 -9.02 1.79 10.16
CA THR A 183 -9.84 1.53 11.36
C THR A 183 -9.89 0.03 11.58
N VAL A 184 -9.71 -0.39 12.83
CA VAL A 184 -9.90 -1.78 13.24
C VAL A 184 -11.28 -1.92 13.87
N TRP A 185 -12.08 -2.83 13.33
CA TRP A 185 -13.41 -3.17 13.83
C TRP A 185 -13.39 -4.46 14.63
N GLY A 186 -14.30 -4.59 15.58
CA GLY A 186 -14.44 -5.79 16.39
C GLY A 186 -15.64 -5.77 17.33
N GLY A 187 -15.95 -6.92 17.89
CA GLY A 187 -17.17 -7.17 18.65
C GLY A 187 -18.35 -7.57 17.76
N ASP A 188 -19.44 -7.99 18.39
CA ASP A 188 -20.68 -8.38 17.71
C ASP A 188 -21.55 -7.13 17.46
N VAL A 189 -21.03 -6.23 16.64
CA VAL A 189 -21.68 -4.96 16.32
C VAL A 189 -22.03 -4.89 14.83
N VAL A 190 -23.22 -4.36 14.53
CA VAL A 190 -23.54 -3.91 13.18
C VAL A 190 -22.98 -2.50 13.03
N GLN A 191 -22.16 -2.30 12.01
CA GLN A 191 -21.66 -0.99 11.63
C GLN A 191 -22.31 -0.61 10.31
N GLU A 192 -22.99 0.54 10.29
CA GLU A 192 -23.46 1.14 9.05
C GLU A 192 -22.48 2.26 8.67
N GLY A 193 -22.00 2.22 7.44
CA GLY A 193 -21.00 3.15 6.93
C GLY A 193 -20.37 2.63 5.64
N GLY A 194 -19.79 3.54 4.87
CA GLY A 194 -19.62 3.32 3.43
C GLY A 194 -20.47 4.37 2.71
N GLY A 195 -19.92 4.99 1.68
CA GLY A 195 -20.48 6.19 1.05
C GLY A 195 -19.63 7.44 1.27
N GLY A 196 -18.39 7.28 1.75
CA GLY A 196 -17.37 8.30 1.57
C GLY A 196 -16.92 8.38 0.11
N ASP A 197 -16.23 9.46 -0.24
CA ASP A 197 -15.71 9.71 -1.59
C ASP A 197 -14.59 8.75 -2.04
N GLY A 198 -14.23 7.76 -1.20
CA GLY A 198 -13.13 6.84 -1.46
C GLY A 198 -13.50 5.37 -1.33
N GLU A 199 -12.73 4.52 -2.01
CA GLU A 199 -12.88 3.07 -1.92
C GLU A 199 -12.47 2.57 -0.53
N THR A 200 -13.10 1.48 -0.08
CA THR A 200 -12.83 0.87 1.22
C THR A 200 -12.42 -0.58 1.05
N PHE A 201 -11.15 -0.88 1.36
CA PHE A 201 -10.65 -2.24 1.43
C PHE A 201 -10.93 -2.86 2.81
N LEU A 202 -11.71 -3.94 2.83
CA LEU A 202 -12.05 -4.68 4.04
C LEU A 202 -11.26 -5.98 4.09
N TRP A 203 -10.61 -6.24 5.23
CA TRP A 203 -9.87 -7.49 5.46
C TRP A 203 -10.26 -8.09 6.81
N GLN A 204 -10.85 -9.29 6.78
CA GLN A 204 -11.28 -10.00 7.97
C GLN A 204 -10.11 -10.76 8.62
N LEU A 205 -9.51 -10.19 9.65
CA LEU A 205 -8.35 -10.79 10.33
C LEU A 205 -8.70 -12.02 11.19
N LYS A 206 -9.87 -12.00 11.85
CA LYS A 206 -10.31 -13.05 12.79
C LYS A 206 -11.82 -13.20 12.77
N GLY A 207 -12.33 -14.42 12.96
CA GLY A 207 -13.78 -14.67 12.96
C GLY A 207 -14.39 -14.51 11.58
N SER A 208 -15.62 -14.02 11.53
CA SER A 208 -16.35 -13.72 10.29
C SER A 208 -17.17 -12.44 10.43
N ALA A 209 -17.43 -11.78 9.32
CA ALA A 209 -18.37 -10.66 9.23
C ALA A 209 -19.27 -10.82 8.01
N GLU A 210 -20.52 -10.39 8.11
CA GLU A 210 -21.40 -10.20 6.96
C GLU A 210 -21.22 -8.77 6.45
N VAL A 211 -21.00 -8.63 5.15
CA VAL A 211 -20.88 -7.34 4.47
C VAL A 211 -21.99 -7.26 3.45
N THR A 212 -22.70 -6.14 3.44
CA THR A 212 -23.72 -5.81 2.45
C THR A 212 -23.38 -4.45 1.87
N CYS A 213 -23.44 -4.32 0.54
CA CYS A 213 -23.41 -3.05 -0.14
C CYS A 213 -24.35 -3.04 -1.36
N ASP A 214 -24.41 -1.92 -2.07
CA ASP A 214 -25.18 -1.75 -3.32
C ASP A 214 -24.95 -2.85 -4.38
N ARG A 215 -23.77 -3.48 -4.43
CA ARG A 215 -23.44 -4.59 -5.36
C ARG A 215 -23.80 -5.98 -4.83
N GLY A 216 -24.26 -6.09 -3.59
CA GLY A 216 -24.73 -7.33 -2.98
C GLY A 216 -24.14 -7.59 -1.59
N SER A 217 -24.39 -8.81 -1.11
CA SER A 217 -23.97 -9.24 0.22
C SER A 217 -23.07 -10.45 0.16
N GLY A 218 -22.22 -10.62 1.17
CA GLY A 218 -21.44 -11.84 1.35
C GLY A 218 -20.78 -11.91 2.71
N ILE A 219 -20.22 -13.08 3.01
CA ILE A 219 -19.57 -13.37 4.30
C ILE A 219 -18.06 -13.30 4.11
N LEU A 220 -17.42 -12.39 4.83
CA LEU A 220 -15.98 -12.41 5.00
C LEU A 220 -15.62 -13.40 6.10
N SER A 221 -15.01 -14.54 5.74
CA SER A 221 -14.34 -15.44 6.67
C SER A 221 -12.93 -14.97 7.02
N ARG A 222 -12.29 -15.58 8.02
CA ARG A 222 -10.88 -15.32 8.35
C ARG A 222 -9.99 -15.33 7.09
N HIS A 223 -9.17 -14.27 6.94
CA HIS A 223 -8.29 -14.00 5.80
C HIS A 223 -8.96 -13.78 4.45
N SER A 224 -10.27 -13.55 4.44
CA SER A 224 -10.92 -13.02 3.25
C SER A 224 -10.95 -11.49 3.27
N CYS A 225 -11.00 -10.91 2.08
CA CYS A 225 -11.12 -9.49 1.86
C CYS A 225 -12.13 -9.16 0.76
N THR A 226 -12.53 -7.90 0.72
CA THR A 226 -13.31 -7.33 -0.38
C THR A 226 -12.97 -5.86 -0.56
N LEU A 227 -13.32 -5.30 -1.72
CA LEU A 227 -13.18 -3.89 -2.03
C LEU A 227 -14.56 -3.28 -2.31
N ILE A 228 -14.98 -2.38 -1.41
CA ILE A 228 -16.18 -1.56 -1.57
C ILE A 228 -15.82 -0.33 -2.40
N GLN A 229 -16.59 -0.07 -3.46
CA GLN A 229 -16.30 1.06 -4.36
C GLN A 229 -16.67 2.39 -3.68
N ALA A 230 -16.05 3.48 -4.14
CA ALA A 230 -16.39 4.82 -3.68
C ALA A 230 -17.88 5.11 -3.91
N GLY A 231 -18.54 5.72 -2.92
CA GLY A 231 -19.95 6.06 -2.97
C GLY A 231 -20.94 4.92 -2.71
N GLU A 232 -20.49 3.66 -2.61
CA GLU A 232 -21.37 2.53 -2.26
C GLU A 232 -21.79 2.57 -0.80
N LYS A 233 -23.05 2.23 -0.53
CA LYS A 233 -23.62 2.11 0.81
C LYS A 233 -23.87 0.67 1.20
#